data_AF-A0A4R8WEV6-F1
#
_entry.id   AF-A0A4R8WEV6-F1
#
_cell.length_a   1.000
_cell.length_b   1.000
_cell.length_c   1.000
_cell.angle_alpha   90.00
_cell.angle_beta   90.00
_cell.angle_gamma   90.00
#
_symmetry.space_group_name_H-M   'P 1'
#
loop_
_entity.id
_entity.type
_entity.pdbx_description
1 polymer ?
#
loop_
_entity_poly.entity_id
_entity_poly.type
_entity_poly.pdbx_seq_one_letter_code
_entity_poly.pdbx_strand_id
1 'polypeptide(L)' 'MSFLNVVLAQAEQVALPMPTFVYGLIALVTFAALGVVVWSYRDVANRHQAKAKAYADAHGGARAGH' A
#
# COMPACT_ATOMS: atom_id res chain seq x y z
N MET A 1 -1.83 -10.61 50.90
CA MET A 1 -2.09 -10.14 49.52
C MET A 1 -1.02 -9.12 49.16
N SER A 2 -0.08 -9.47 48.30
CA SER A 2 1.07 -8.62 47.94
C SER A 2 0.67 -7.55 46.93
N PHE A 3 1.28 -6.36 47.00
CA PHE A 3 1.13 -5.29 46.01
C PHE A 3 1.48 -5.77 44.59
N LEU A 4 2.41 -6.71 44.46
CA LEU A 4 2.72 -7.38 43.19
C LEU A 4 1.50 -8.10 42.60
N ASN A 5 0.69 -8.77 43.43
CA ASN A 5 -0.54 -9.42 42.97
C ASN A 5 -1.57 -8.39 42.50
N VAL A 6 -1.62 -7.21 43.13
CA VAL A 6 -2.52 -6.12 42.72
C VAL A 6 -2.07 -5.53 41.38
N VAL A 7 -0.77 -5.30 41.17
CA VAL A 7 -0.26 -4.78 39.89
C VAL A 7 -0.47 -5.77 38.74
N LEU A 8 -0.26 -7.06 38.98
CA LEU A 8 -0.53 -8.10 37.98
C LEU A 8 -2.02 -8.26 37.68
N ALA A 9 -2.89 -8.12 38.69
CA ALA A 9 -4.34 -8.11 38.51
C ALA A 9 -4.85 -6.81 37.85
N GLN A 10 -4.17 -5.67 38.01
CA GLN A 10 -4.51 -4.44 37.28
C GLN A 10 -4.11 -4.53 35.79
N ALA A 11 -3.17 -5.42 35.45
CA ALA A 11 -2.86 -5.79 34.06
C ALA A 11 -3.85 -6.82 33.49
N GLU A 12 -5.01 -6.99 34.13
CA GLU A 12 -6.16 -7.76 33.64
C GLU A 12 -6.75 -7.06 32.41
N GLN A 13 -6.09 -7.37 31.30
CA GLN A 13 -6.66 -7.65 30.00
C GLN A 13 -8.01 -6.98 29.77
N VAL A 14 -7.99 -5.73 29.30
CA VAL A 14 -9.13 -5.19 28.55
C VAL A 14 -9.45 -6.23 27.49
N ALA A 15 -10.58 -6.91 27.66
CA ALA A 15 -11.03 -7.93 26.74
C ALA A 15 -11.18 -7.26 25.37
N LEU A 16 -10.19 -7.46 24.50
CA LEU A 16 -10.26 -6.91 23.17
C LEU A 16 -11.45 -7.59 22.47
N PRO A 17 -12.33 -6.83 21.80
CA PRO A 17 -13.47 -7.41 21.09
C PRO A 17 -13.03 -8.37 19.98
N MET A 18 -11.76 -8.32 19.57
CA MET A 18 -11.14 -9.24 18.63
C MET A 18 -9.67 -9.51 18.99
N PRO A 19 -9.10 -10.64 18.55
CA PRO A 19 -7.69 -10.94 18.79
C PRO A 19 -6.74 -9.85 18.27
N THR A 20 -5.64 -9.59 18.98
CA THR A 20 -4.67 -8.53 18.66
C THR A 20 -4.15 -8.58 17.22
N PHE A 21 -3.95 -9.78 16.66
CA PHE A 21 -3.46 -9.94 15.29
C PHE A 21 -4.45 -9.43 14.22
N VAL A 22 -5.76 -9.39 14.53
CA VAL A 22 -6.80 -8.94 13.59
C VAL A 22 -6.67 -7.44 13.30
N TYR A 23 -6.29 -6.63 14.28
CA TYR A 23 -6.02 -5.21 14.08
C TYR A 23 -4.87 -5.00 13.07
N GLY A 24 -3.79 -5.77 13.21
CA GLY A 24 -2.67 -5.77 12.26
C GLY A 24 -3.08 -6.26 10.87
N LEU A 25 -3.90 -7.30 10.81
CA LEU A 25 -4.43 -7.83 9.55
C LEU A 25 -5.30 -6.80 8.82
N ILE A 26 -6.19 -6.09 9.52
CA ILE A 26 -7.02 -5.02 8.95
C ILE A 26 -6.15 -3.91 8.36
N ALA A 27 -5.13 -3.47 9.11
CA ALA A 27 -4.19 -2.47 8.63
C ALA A 27 -3.47 -2.96 7.35
N LEU A 28 -2.93 -4.18 7.37
CA LEU A 28 -2.23 -4.78 6.23
C LEU A 28 -3.14 -4.87 4.99
N VAL A 29 -4.37 -5.37 5.15
CA VAL A 29 -5.34 -5.49 4.06
C VAL A 29 -5.71 -4.11 3.50
N THR A 30 -5.90 -3.11 4.37
CA THR A 30 -6.22 -1.74 3.95
C THR A 30 -5.08 -1.14 3.13
N PHE A 31 -3.84 -1.22 3.62
CA PHE A 31 -2.68 -0.73 2.88
C PHE A 31 -2.41 -1.50 1.59
N ALA A 32 -2.60 -2.82 1.59
CA ALA A 32 -2.47 -3.64 0.39
C ALA A 32 -3.52 -3.25 -0.66
N ALA A 33 -4.78 -3.05 -0.26
CA ALA A 33 -5.84 -2.61 -1.16
C ALA A 33 -5.53 -1.23 -1.77
N LEU A 34 -5.10 -0.26 -0.94
CA LEU A 34 -4.66 1.05 -1.43
C LEU A 34 -3.45 0.95 -2.37
N GLY A 35 -2.48 0.08 -2.06
CA GLY A 35 -1.34 -0.20 -2.91
C GLY A 35 -1.74 -0.74 -4.29
N VAL A 36 -2.70 -1.66 -4.34
CA VAL A 36 -3.25 -2.18 -5.60
C VAL A 36 -3.94 -1.07 -6.40
N VAL A 37 -4.69 -0.18 -5.75
CA VAL A 37 -5.31 0.97 -6.42
C VAL A 37 -4.26 1.87 -7.07
N VAL A 38 -3.22 2.26 -6.32
CA VAL A 38 -2.12 3.08 -6.84
C VAL A 38 -1.38 2.38 -7.97
N TRP A 39 -1.12 1.08 -7.83
CA TRP A 39 -0.46 0.28 -8.86
C TRP A 39 -1.30 0.19 -10.14
N SER A 40 -2.63 0.12 -10.02
CA SER A 40 -3.54 0.10 -11.17
C SER A 40 -3.41 1.36 -12.01
N TYR A 41 -3.32 2.54 -11.38
CA TYR A 41 -3.05 3.80 -12.10
C TYR A 41 -1.66 3.81 -12.73
N ARG A 42 -0.64 3.32 -12.01
CA ARG A 42 0.73 3.24 -12.54
C ARG A 42 0.82 2.30 -13.74
N ASP A 43 0.17 1.15 -13.70
CA ASP A 43 0.15 0.17 -14.79
C ASP A 43 -0.46 0.78 -16.06
N VAL A 44 -1.57 1.52 -15.93
CA VAL A 44 -2.17 2.26 -17.06
C VAL A 44 -1.19 3.29 -17.63
N ALA A 45 -0.55 4.12 -16.79
CA ALA A 45 0.43 5.10 -17.26
C ALA A 45 1.61 4.45 -17.99
N ASN A 46 2.07 3.29 -17.50
CA ASN A 46 3.18 2.56 -18.10
C ASN A 46 2.81 1.97 -19.48
N ARG A 47 1.53 1.62 -19.71
CA ARG A 47 1.03 1.14 -21.01
C ARG A 47 0.90 2.27 -22.05
N HIS A 48 0.68 3.52 -21.62
CA HIS A 48 0.65 4.66 -22.54
C HIS A 48 2.04 5.10 -23.01
N GLN A 49 3.11 4.80 -22.25
CA GLN A 49 4.49 5.04 -22.67
C GLN A 49 4.90 4.21 -23.89
N ALA A 50 4.40 2.98 -24.01
CA ALA A 50 4.70 2.11 -25.15
C ALA A 50 4.23 2.72 -26.50
N LYS A 51 3.09 3.42 -26.51
CA LYS A 51 2.59 4.12 -27.71
C LYS A 51 3.34 5.42 -27.98
N ALA A 52 3.71 6.17 -26.94
CA ALA A 52 4.52 7.38 -27.08
C ALA A 52 5.93 7.09 -27.61
N LYS A 53 6.56 6.02 -27.12
CA LYS A 53 7.86 5.55 -27.63
C LYS A 53 7.80 5.15 -29.10
N ALA A 54 6.77 4.40 -29.52
CA ALA A 54 6.60 4.03 -30.93
C ALA A 54 6.40 5.26 -31.85
N TYR A 55 5.66 6.29 -31.39
CA TYR A 55 5.54 7.55 -32.13
C TYR A 55 6.86 8.33 -32.20
N ALA A 56 7.62 8.39 -31.11
CA ALA A 56 8.92 9.05 -31.06
C ALA A 56 9.98 8.34 -31.92
N ASP A 57 10.01 6.99 -31.89
CA ASP A 57 10.91 6.19 -32.73
C ASP A 57 10.54 6.31 -34.22
N ALA A 58 9.24 6.47 -34.56
CA ALA A 58 8.78 6.63 -35.94
C ALA A 58 8.88 8.07 -36.49
N HIS A 59 8.86 9.10 -35.64
CA HIS A 59 8.80 10.52 -36.08
C HIS A 59 9.96 11.39 -35.58
N GLY A 60 10.86 10.87 -34.76
CA GLY A 60 12.02 11.60 -34.18
C GLY A 60 13.15 11.93 -35.17
N GLY A 61 13.03 11.55 -36.44
CA GLY A 61 14.05 11.80 -37.48
C GLY A 61 13.73 12.88 -38.52
N ALA A 62 12.53 13.50 -38.51
CA ALA A 62 12.05 14.27 -39.67
C ALA A 62 12.01 15.80 -39.53
N ARG A 63 12.54 16.39 -38.45
CA ARG A 63 12.54 17.87 -38.27
C ARG A 63 13.83 18.45 -37.67
N ALA A 64 14.98 17.98 -38.14
CA ALA A 64 16.24 18.72 -38.03
C ALA A 64 16.60 19.26 -39.43
N GLY A 65 15.95 20.35 -39.85
CA GLY A 65 16.18 20.94 -41.17
C GLY A 65 15.18 22.01 -41.54
N HIS A 66 15.26 23.17 -40.89
CA HIS A 66 15.25 24.50 -41.52
C HIS A 66 15.56 25.59 -40.49
#